data_AF-A0A6P5ZGZ8-F1
#
_entry.id   AF-A0A6P5ZGZ8-F1
#
_cell.length_a   1.000
_cell.length_b   1.000
_cell.length_c   1.000
_cell.angle_alpha   90.00
_cell.angle_beta   90.00
_cell.angle_gamma   90.00
#
_symmetry.space_group_name_H-M   'P 1'
#
loop_
_entity.id
_entity.type
_entity.pdbx_description
1 polymer ?
#
loop_
_entity_poly.entity_id
_entity_poly.type
_entity_poly.pdbx_seq_one_letter_code
_entity_poly.pdbx_strand_id
1 'polypeptide(L)'
;MIMPSSHTISTGTNKHRRFKQKRKNAKKSMTTRFTRLKTEMELISKEQESIKEGQRQVREKFEAIEKECEQLRKETNQITQQSAITQIRLALIFGILKAREEGNFSKASHLAQLLRGITAS
;
A
#
# COMPACT_ATOMS: atom_id res chain seq x y z
N MET A 1 3.69 -39.76 -92.31
CA MET A 1 4.86 -39.46 -91.46
C MET A 1 4.41 -38.43 -90.43
N ILE A 2 4.25 -38.83 -89.17
CA ILE A 2 3.69 -38.00 -88.08
C ILE A 2 4.85 -37.27 -87.40
N MET A 3 4.80 -35.94 -87.32
CA MET A 3 5.73 -35.13 -86.53
C MET A 3 5.21 -35.00 -85.09
N PRO A 4 6.00 -35.28 -84.04
CA PRO A 4 5.53 -35.13 -82.68
C PRO A 4 5.66 -33.68 -82.19
N SER A 5 4.59 -33.24 -81.54
CA SER A 5 4.46 -31.98 -80.80
C SER A 5 5.47 -31.91 -79.65
N SER A 6 6.27 -30.85 -79.62
CA SER A 6 7.20 -30.58 -78.53
C SER A 6 6.45 -29.91 -77.37
N HIS A 7 6.12 -30.72 -76.36
CA HIS A 7 5.63 -30.21 -75.08
C HIS A 7 6.73 -29.48 -74.32
N THR A 8 6.35 -28.31 -73.81
CA THR A 8 7.15 -27.37 -73.03
C THR A 8 7.54 -27.94 -71.65
N ILE A 9 8.83 -27.98 -71.36
CA ILE A 9 9.35 -28.23 -70.00
C ILE A 9 9.66 -26.88 -69.35
N SER A 10 8.71 -26.36 -68.56
CA SER A 10 8.87 -25.17 -67.70
C SER A 10 8.55 -25.54 -66.25
N THR A 11 9.40 -26.36 -65.62
CA THR A 11 9.18 -26.85 -64.26
C THR A 11 10.18 -26.29 -63.23
N GLY A 12 11.35 -25.80 -63.67
CA GLY A 12 12.40 -25.27 -62.79
C GLY A 12 12.16 -23.86 -62.23
N THR A 13 11.59 -22.96 -63.04
CA THR A 13 11.37 -21.53 -62.68
C THR A 13 10.25 -21.34 -61.64
N ASN A 14 9.23 -22.20 -61.68
CA ASN A 14 8.05 -22.10 -60.83
C ASN A 14 8.33 -22.53 -59.36
N LYS A 15 9.19 -23.54 -59.15
CA LYS A 15 9.63 -23.96 -57.80
C LYS A 15 10.43 -22.85 -57.10
N HIS A 16 11.37 -22.23 -57.81
CA HIS A 16 12.21 -21.16 -57.27
C HIS A 16 11.39 -19.91 -56.90
N ARG A 17 10.41 -19.54 -57.74
CA ARG A 17 9.47 -18.45 -57.48
C ARG A 17 8.58 -18.72 -56.26
N ARG A 18 8.05 -19.95 -56.12
CA ARG A 18 7.27 -20.37 -54.94
C ARG A 18 8.09 -20.30 -53.64
N PHE A 19 9.36 -20.72 -53.68
CA PHE A 19 10.24 -20.69 -52.50
C PHE A 19 10.55 -19.25 -52.06
N LYS A 20 10.85 -18.35 -53.01
CA LYS A 20 11.03 -16.92 -52.73
C LYS A 20 9.77 -16.28 -52.14
N GLN A 21 8.59 -16.63 -52.65
CA GLN A 21 7.32 -16.14 -52.13
C GLN A 21 7.04 -16.64 -50.70
N LYS A 22 7.28 -17.93 -50.41
CA LYS A 22 7.17 -18.48 -49.05
C LYS A 22 8.09 -17.75 -48.07
N ARG A 23 9.35 -17.50 -48.44
CA ARG A 23 10.31 -16.77 -47.59
C ARG A 23 9.88 -15.31 -47.35
N LYS A 24 9.35 -14.63 -48.37
CA LYS A 24 8.80 -13.26 -48.24
C LYS A 24 7.59 -13.23 -47.29
N ASN A 25 6.68 -14.20 -47.41
CA ASN A 25 5.51 -14.31 -46.54
C ASN A 25 5.90 -14.64 -45.09
N ALA A 26 6.87 -15.54 -44.88
CA ALA A 26 7.40 -15.86 -43.56
C ALA A 26 8.03 -14.62 -42.90
N LYS A 27 8.86 -13.87 -43.64
CA LYS A 27 9.45 -12.61 -43.16
C LYS A 27 8.37 -11.61 -42.75
N LYS A 28 7.36 -11.39 -43.60
CA LYS A 28 6.22 -10.50 -43.29
C LYS A 28 5.49 -10.94 -42.02
N SER A 29 5.19 -12.24 -41.90
CA SER A 29 4.52 -12.79 -40.71
C SER A 29 5.34 -12.55 -39.44
N MET A 30 6.66 -12.76 -39.49
CA MET A 30 7.53 -12.46 -38.35
C MET A 30 7.54 -10.98 -38.01
N THR A 31 7.65 -10.10 -39.01
CA THR A 31 7.63 -8.64 -38.77
C THR A 31 6.33 -8.22 -38.10
N THR A 32 5.17 -8.70 -38.56
CA THR A 32 3.87 -8.40 -37.93
C THR A 32 3.78 -8.91 -36.49
N ARG A 33 4.30 -10.12 -36.20
CA ARG A 33 4.33 -10.64 -34.83
C ARG A 33 5.23 -9.79 -33.93
N PHE A 34 6.39 -9.37 -34.43
CA PHE A 34 7.32 -8.55 -33.69
C PHE A 34 6.75 -7.16 -33.40
N THR A 35 6.08 -6.53 -34.38
CA THR A 35 5.41 -5.23 -34.15
C THR A 35 4.31 -5.36 -33.10
N ARG A 36 3.51 -6.43 -33.16
CA ARG A 36 2.47 -6.67 -32.15
C ARG A 36 3.06 -6.85 -30.75
N LEU A 37 4.09 -7.68 -30.63
CA LEU A 37 4.78 -7.91 -29.37
C LEU A 37 5.36 -6.62 -28.78
N LYS A 38 5.96 -5.78 -29.63
CA LYS A 38 6.50 -4.48 -29.20
C LYS A 38 5.39 -3.58 -28.63
N THR A 39 4.24 -3.50 -29.30
CA THR A 39 3.10 -2.71 -28.82
C THR A 39 2.55 -3.27 -27.51
N GLU A 40 2.41 -4.60 -27.39
CA GLU A 40 1.98 -5.24 -26.14
C GLU A 40 2.96 -4.93 -24.99
N MET A 41 4.27 -4.99 -25.23
CA MET A 41 5.28 -4.64 -24.23
C MET A 41 5.21 -3.17 -23.79
N GLU A 42 4.96 -2.25 -24.72
CA GLU A 42 4.79 -0.83 -24.39
C GLU A 42 3.55 -0.60 -23.52
N LEU A 43 2.45 -1.31 -23.79
CA LEU A 43 1.24 -1.24 -22.96
C LEU A 43 1.48 -1.79 -21.55
N ILE A 44 2.11 -2.97 -21.45
CA ILE A 44 2.47 -3.58 -20.17
C ILE A 44 3.39 -2.64 -19.39
N SER A 45 4.36 -2.00 -20.04
CA SER A 45 5.27 -1.07 -19.37
C SER A 45 4.52 0.10 -18.75
N LYS A 46 3.54 0.68 -19.47
CA LYS A 46 2.70 1.77 -18.95
C LYS A 46 1.83 1.32 -17.77
N GLU A 47 1.26 0.12 -17.87
CA GLU A 47 0.45 -0.46 -16.80
C GLU A 47 1.29 -0.70 -15.53
N GLN A 48 2.52 -1.22 -15.69
CA GLN A 48 3.44 -1.42 -14.59
C GLN A 48 3.83 -0.10 -13.90
N GLU A 49 4.07 0.97 -14.65
CA GLU A 49 4.33 2.29 -14.06
C GLU A 49 3.12 2.82 -13.28
N SER A 50 1.90 2.65 -13.80
CA SER A 50 0.67 3.00 -13.07
C SER A 50 0.52 2.19 -11.78
N ILE A 51 0.82 0.89 -11.81
CA ILE A 51 0.77 0.02 -10.63
C ILE A 51 1.79 0.47 -9.58
N LYS A 52 3.04 0.74 -9.98
CA LYS A 52 4.09 1.21 -9.06
C LYS A 52 3.69 2.51 -8.39
N GLU A 53 3.14 3.45 -9.15
CA GLU A 53 2.69 4.73 -8.63
C GLU A 53 1.50 4.56 -7.66
N GLY A 54 0.54 3.71 -8.01
CA GLY A 54 -0.56 3.34 -7.09
C GLY A 54 -0.04 2.73 -5.78
N GLN A 55 0.92 1.80 -5.86
CA GLN A 55 1.54 1.19 -4.68
C GLN A 55 2.29 2.22 -3.82
N ARG A 56 3.00 3.18 -4.44
CA ARG A 56 3.69 4.27 -3.74
C ARG A 56 2.69 5.12 -2.95
N GLN A 57 1.60 5.55 -3.59
CA GLN A 57 0.57 6.36 -2.95
C GLN A 57 -0.12 5.63 -1.79
N VAL A 58 -0.39 4.33 -1.96
CA VAL A 58 -0.96 3.51 -0.89
C VAL A 58 0.00 3.44 0.30
N ARG A 59 1.29 3.15 0.05
CA ARG A 59 2.31 3.12 1.10
C ARG A 59 2.39 4.44 1.87
N GLU A 60 2.46 5.56 1.16
CA GLU A 60 2.54 6.89 1.79
C GLU A 60 1.34 7.20 2.68
N LYS A 61 0.13 6.82 2.24
CA LYS A 61 -1.09 6.96 3.05
C LYS A 61 -1.05 6.08 4.29
N PHE A 62 -0.61 4.83 4.17
CA PHE A 62 -0.46 3.94 5.33
C PHE A 62 0.57 4.47 6.34
N GLU A 63 1.72 4.94 5.88
CA GLU A 63 2.73 5.54 6.77
C GLU A 63 2.23 6.79 7.49
N ALA A 64 1.40 7.62 6.83
CA ALA A 64 0.75 8.76 7.47
C ALA A 64 -0.25 8.32 8.55
N ILE A 65 -1.10 7.33 8.25
CA ILE A 65 -2.07 6.76 9.19
C ILE A 65 -1.36 6.14 10.40
N GLU A 66 -0.27 5.42 10.19
CA GLU A 66 0.51 4.82 11.27
C GLU A 66 1.07 5.88 12.23
N LYS A 67 1.62 6.98 11.70
CA LYS A 67 2.11 8.11 12.51
C LYS A 67 0.99 8.76 13.31
N GLU A 68 -0.16 9.01 12.68
CA GLU A 68 -1.33 9.56 13.38
C GLU A 68 -1.82 8.61 14.47
N CYS A 69 -1.88 7.30 14.20
CA CYS A 69 -2.28 6.30 15.18
C CYS A 69 -1.32 6.23 16.38
N GLU A 70 -0.01 6.35 16.15
CA GLU A 70 0.98 6.39 17.22
C GLU A 70 0.81 7.64 18.10
N GLN A 71 0.61 8.79 17.47
CA GLN A 71 0.36 10.04 18.18
C GLN A 71 -0.94 9.98 19.01
N LEU A 72 -2.03 9.51 18.42
CA LEU A 72 -3.31 9.33 19.12
C LEU A 72 -3.17 8.37 20.32
N ARG A 73 -2.40 7.29 20.18
CA ARG A 73 -2.14 6.36 21.29
C ARG A 73 -1.38 7.05 22.42
N LYS A 74 -0.37 7.86 22.10
CA LYS A 74 0.40 8.62 23.08
C LYS A 74 -0.47 9.63 23.83
N GLU A 75 -1.27 10.40 23.11
CA GLU A 75 -2.19 11.39 23.68
C GLU A 75 -3.25 10.70 24.57
N THR A 76 -3.84 9.60 24.09
CA THR A 76 -4.82 8.82 24.85
C THR A 76 -4.21 8.33 26.17
N ASN A 77 -3.00 7.77 26.14
CA ASN A 77 -2.32 7.31 27.34
C ASN A 77 -2.07 8.44 28.35
N GLN A 78 -1.67 9.63 27.87
CA GLN A 78 -1.50 10.80 28.72
C GLN A 78 -2.83 11.24 29.36
N ILE A 79 -3.91 11.31 28.56
CA ILE A 79 -5.25 11.67 29.07
C ILE A 79 -5.72 10.64 30.09
N THR A 80 -5.55 9.33 29.83
CA THR A 80 -5.92 8.27 30.77
C THR A 80 -5.16 8.40 32.09
N GLN A 81 -3.84 8.63 32.03
CA GLN A 81 -3.01 8.82 33.22
C GLN A 81 -3.47 10.05 34.02
N GLN A 82 -3.66 11.19 33.36
CA GLN A 82 -4.13 12.42 34.01
C GLN A 82 -5.55 12.27 34.57
N SER A 83 -6.42 11.53 33.89
CA SER A 83 -7.76 11.22 34.37
C SER A 83 -7.73 10.39 35.64
N ALA A 84 -6.88 9.35 35.70
CA ALA A 84 -6.71 8.54 36.91
C ALA A 84 -6.17 9.38 38.09
N ILE A 85 -5.17 10.22 37.86
CA ILE A 85 -4.64 11.15 38.87
C ILE A 85 -5.75 12.08 39.36
N THR A 86 -6.56 12.62 38.46
CA THR A 86 -7.68 13.50 38.80
C THR A 86 -8.73 12.80 39.65
N GLN A 87 -9.10 11.56 39.30
CA GLN A 87 -10.03 10.76 40.10
C GLN A 87 -9.48 10.50 41.51
N ILE A 88 -8.19 10.20 41.65
CA ILE A 88 -7.55 10.02 42.96
C ILE A 88 -7.59 11.32 43.76
N ARG A 89 -7.26 12.47 43.14
CA ARG A 89 -7.34 13.79 43.78
C ARG A 89 -8.76 14.08 44.29
N LEU A 90 -9.79 13.83 43.48
CA LEU A 90 -11.18 14.00 43.87
C LEU A 90 -11.56 13.09 45.04
N ALA A 91 -11.21 11.80 44.99
CA ALA A 91 -11.50 10.85 46.07
C ALA A 91 -10.87 11.29 47.41
N LEU A 92 -9.63 11.81 47.37
CA LEU A 92 -8.97 12.34 48.55
C LEU A 92 -9.67 13.59 49.09
N ILE A 93 -10.05 14.53 48.21
CA ILE A 93 -10.79 15.75 48.60
C ILE A 93 -12.11 15.38 49.28
N PHE A 94 -12.90 14.47 48.67
CA PHE A 94 -14.14 13.99 49.28
C PHE A 94 -13.89 13.31 50.63
N GLY A 95 -12.85 12.47 50.72
CA GLY A 95 -12.46 11.83 51.98
C GLY A 95 -12.09 12.83 53.09
N ILE A 96 -11.41 13.93 52.74
CA ILE A 96 -11.09 15.01 53.69
C ILE A 96 -12.35 15.70 54.17
N LEU A 97 -13.26 16.06 53.25
CA LEU A 97 -14.51 16.72 53.59
C LEU A 97 -15.35 15.86 54.54
N LYS A 98 -15.50 14.58 54.22
CA LYS A 98 -16.20 13.61 55.07
C LYS A 98 -15.55 13.44 56.44
N ALA A 99 -14.22 13.30 56.50
CA ALA A 99 -13.53 13.17 57.78
C ALA A 99 -13.67 14.43 58.66
N ARG A 100 -13.75 15.63 58.06
CA ARG A 100 -14.02 16.88 58.78
C ARG A 100 -15.45 16.95 59.29
N GLU A 101 -16.42 16.54 58.48
CA GLU A 101 -17.83 16.43 58.88
C GLU A 101 -18.01 15.48 60.08
N GLU A 102 -17.30 14.34 60.06
CA GLU A 102 -17.28 13.35 61.15
C GLU A 102 -16.44 13.78 62.38
N GLY A 103 -15.81 14.96 62.36
CA GLY A 103 -14.93 15.44 63.43
C GLY A 103 -13.58 14.71 63.55
N ASN A 104 -13.23 13.85 62.59
CA ASN A 104 -11.99 13.09 62.56
C ASN A 104 -10.85 13.88 61.89
N PHE A 105 -10.30 14.86 62.63
CA PHE A 105 -9.24 15.73 62.14
C PHE A 105 -7.91 15.00 61.88
N SER A 106 -7.63 13.91 62.59
CA SER A 106 -6.43 13.09 62.35
C SER A 106 -6.46 12.46 60.95
N LYS A 107 -7.58 11.83 60.60
CA LYS A 107 -7.82 11.26 59.26
C LYS A 107 -7.81 12.34 58.17
N ALA A 108 -8.45 13.48 58.43
CA ALA A 108 -8.45 14.61 57.49
C ALA A 108 -7.02 15.14 57.23
N SER A 109 -6.19 15.24 58.27
CA SER A 109 -4.80 15.67 58.17
C SER A 109 -3.96 14.69 57.34
N HIS A 110 -4.12 13.38 57.60
CA HIS A 110 -3.42 12.33 56.85
C HIS A 110 -3.79 12.35 55.35
N LEU A 111 -5.08 12.41 55.01
CA LEU A 111 -5.53 12.51 53.62
C LEU A 111 -5.03 13.78 52.92
N ALA A 112 -4.95 14.90 53.65
CA ALA A 112 -4.39 16.16 53.13
C ALA A 112 -2.87 16.08 52.88
N GLN A 113 -2.13 15.28 53.65
CA GLN A 113 -0.72 14.98 53.36
C GLN A 113 -0.59 14.15 52.08
N LEU A 114 -1.41 13.11 51.90
CA LEU A 114 -1.44 12.30 50.67
C LEU A 114 -1.78 13.13 49.44
N LEU A 115 -2.79 14.01 49.52
CA LEU A 115 -3.18 14.90 48.42
C LEU A 115 -2.03 15.84 48.02
N ARG A 116 -1.28 16.38 48.99
CA ARG A 116 -0.10 17.21 48.71
C ARG A 116 0.99 16.44 47.95
N GLY A 117 1.23 15.18 48.31
CA GLY A 117 2.17 14.31 47.58
C GLY A 117 1.80 14.16 46.10
N ILE A 118 0.52 13.93 45.80
CA ILE A 118 0.02 13.70 44.43
C ILE A 118 -0.10 15.01 43.61
N THR A 119 -0.17 16.17 44.27
CA THR A 119 -0.28 17.47 43.58
C THR A 119 1.10 18.02 43.20
N ALA A 120 2.15 17.61 43.92
CA ALA A 120 3.54 17.96 43.63
C ALA A 120 4.21 17.06 42.57
N SER A 121 3.47 16.08 42.04
CA SER A 121 3.89 15.13 40.97
C SER A 121 3.27 15.52 39.64
#